data_AF-A0A8R1DT39-F1
#
_entry.id   AF-A0A8R1DT39-F1
#
_cell.length_a   1.000
_cell.length_b   1.000
_cell.length_c   1.000
_cell.angle_alpha   90.00
_cell.angle_beta   90.00
_cell.angle_gamma   90.00
#
_symmetry.space_group_name_H-M   'P 1'
#
loop_
_entity.id
_entity.type
_entity.pdbx_description
1 polymer ?
#
loop_
_entity_poly.entity_id
_entity_poly.type
_entity_poly.pdbx_seq_one_letter_code
_entity_poly.pdbx_strand_id
1 'polypeptide(L)'
;VAKPEMIIEQRKHHALNLEAIDNELRMEQARQRSEKLAWEQFGRVVRRNLLEKRQTLDARTRLDVLNSLAFMRENMPIDDVATAAQKVKQLADSLGENSAVIPSPGGFTIKSPDVTIEIGISEENFTACKIGYFGQPLFDAPDALALMKCGEFTELRDAVSDILGALPKGISM
;
A
#
# COMPACT_ATOMS: atom_id res chain seq x y z
N VAL A 1 70.95 -9.66 -9.06
CA VAL A 1 70.06 -10.77 -8.67
C VAL A 1 68.91 -10.16 -7.87
N ALA A 2 67.75 -9.96 -8.49
CA ALA A 2 66.57 -9.36 -7.86
C ALA A 2 65.46 -10.41 -7.78
N LYS A 3 64.92 -10.62 -6.57
CA LYS A 3 63.81 -11.53 -6.26
C LYS A 3 62.50 -11.02 -6.88
N PRO A 4 61.69 -11.88 -7.54
CA PRO A 4 60.32 -11.56 -7.87
C PRO A 4 59.39 -12.22 -6.84
N GLU A 5 59.31 -11.66 -5.64
CA GLU A 5 58.29 -12.05 -4.66
C GLU A 5 57.65 -10.79 -4.08
N MET A 6 56.73 -10.18 -4.84
CA MET A 6 55.64 -9.35 -4.29
C MET A 6 54.70 -8.81 -5.38
N ILE A 7 54.17 -9.67 -6.26
CA ILE A 7 53.00 -9.30 -7.10
C ILE A 7 51.97 -10.43 -7.05
N ILE A 8 51.72 -11.01 -5.87
CA ILE A 8 50.63 -11.99 -5.71
C ILE A 8 49.78 -11.72 -4.45
N GLU A 9 50.24 -10.93 -3.48
CA GLU A 9 49.50 -10.77 -2.21
C GLU A 9 48.34 -9.77 -2.22
N GLN A 10 48.17 -8.92 -3.24
CA GLN A 10 47.03 -8.00 -3.30
C GLN A 10 45.76 -8.56 -3.94
N ARG A 11 45.74 -9.86 -4.30
CA ARG A 11 44.52 -10.52 -4.84
C ARG A 11 43.61 -11.16 -3.80
N LYS A 12 43.84 -10.97 -2.48
CA LYS A 12 43.17 -11.76 -1.43
C LYS A 12 42.11 -11.06 -0.57
N HIS A 13 41.71 -9.82 -0.85
CA HIS A 13 40.71 -9.13 -0.02
C HIS A 13 39.47 -8.60 -0.76
N HIS A 14 39.22 -9.10 -1.97
CA HIS A 14 37.96 -8.88 -2.69
C HIS A 14 37.22 -10.21 -2.93
N ALA A 15 37.24 -11.09 -1.93
CA ALA A 15 36.12 -12.00 -1.76
C ALA A 15 34.94 -11.11 -1.34
N LEU A 16 34.29 -10.49 -2.34
CA LEU A 16 32.91 -10.04 -2.22
C LEU A 16 32.20 -11.12 -1.44
N ASN A 17 31.77 -10.77 -0.23
CA ASN A 17 31.20 -11.72 0.71
C ASN A 17 29.83 -12.10 0.13
N LEU A 18 29.85 -12.99 -0.86
CA LEU A 18 28.72 -13.39 -1.68
C LEU A 18 27.61 -13.95 -0.79
N GLU A 19 27.98 -14.55 0.35
CA GLU A 19 27.04 -14.98 1.38
C GLU A 19 26.40 -13.81 2.14
N ALA A 20 27.14 -12.73 2.40
CA ALA A 20 26.56 -11.53 3.02
C ALA A 20 25.64 -10.79 2.04
N ILE A 21 26.05 -10.69 0.77
CA ILE A 21 25.23 -10.09 -0.29
C ILE A 21 23.99 -10.95 -0.55
N ASP A 22 24.12 -12.29 -0.61
CA ASP A 22 22.98 -13.20 -0.79
C ASP A 22 22.05 -13.23 0.44
N ASN A 23 22.60 -13.09 1.66
CA ASN A 23 21.79 -12.89 2.86
C ASN A 23 21.07 -11.55 2.85
N GLU A 24 21.72 -10.47 2.43
CA GLU A 24 21.09 -9.16 2.30
C GLU A 24 20.01 -9.17 1.21
N LEU A 25 20.27 -9.82 0.07
CA LEU A 25 19.28 -10.01 -0.99
C LEU A 25 18.11 -10.88 -0.55
N ARG A 26 18.37 -11.94 0.23
CA ARG A 26 17.33 -12.80 0.82
C ARG A 26 16.52 -12.08 1.88
N MET A 27 17.17 -11.26 2.71
CA MET A 27 16.50 -10.44 3.73
C MET A 27 15.69 -9.32 3.08
N GLU A 28 16.17 -8.72 2.01
CA GLU A 28 15.44 -7.72 1.21
C GLU A 28 14.28 -8.36 0.44
N GLN A 29 14.47 -9.54 -0.15
CA GLN A 29 13.38 -10.32 -0.75
C GLN A 29 12.36 -10.77 0.30
N ALA A 30 12.80 -11.14 1.51
CA ALA A 30 11.91 -11.47 2.62
C ALA A 30 11.16 -10.22 3.12
N ARG A 31 11.82 -9.05 3.16
CA ARG A 31 11.21 -7.77 3.49
C ARG A 31 10.16 -7.38 2.46
N GLN A 32 10.50 -7.40 1.16
CA GLN A 32 9.59 -7.10 0.06
C GLN A 32 8.40 -8.09 -0.02
N ARG A 33 8.63 -9.38 0.27
CA ARG A 33 7.56 -10.39 0.36
C ARG A 33 6.71 -10.24 1.62
N SER A 34 7.29 -9.75 2.71
CA SER A 34 6.59 -9.50 3.96
C SER A 34 5.77 -8.22 3.89
N GLU A 35 6.25 -7.14 3.27
CA GLU A 35 5.66 -5.79 3.34
C GLU A 35 4.17 -5.72 2.96
N LYS A 36 3.68 -6.50 1.97
CA LYS A 36 2.26 -6.46 1.55
C LYS A 36 1.31 -7.30 2.41
N LEU A 37 1.79 -8.38 3.02
CA LEU A 37 1.04 -9.19 4.01
C LEU A 37 1.27 -8.69 5.45
N ALA A 38 2.33 -7.91 5.65
CA ALA A 38 2.77 -7.41 6.94
C ALA A 38 1.83 -6.36 7.48
N TRP A 39 1.17 -5.53 6.67
CA TRP A 39 0.39 -4.42 7.22
C TRP A 39 -0.94 -4.85 7.85
N GLU A 40 -1.70 -5.72 7.18
CA GLU A 40 -2.89 -6.33 7.80
C GLU A 40 -2.51 -7.15 9.04
N GLN A 41 -1.39 -7.87 8.98
CA GLN A 41 -0.89 -8.66 10.11
C GLN A 41 -0.37 -7.76 11.25
N PHE A 42 0.32 -6.68 10.93
CA PHE A 42 0.85 -5.68 11.86
C PHE A 42 -0.29 -4.97 12.56
N GLY A 43 -1.28 -4.46 11.81
CA GLY A 43 -2.46 -3.84 12.39
C GLY A 43 -3.21 -4.80 13.32
N ARG A 44 -3.33 -6.07 12.93
CA ARG A 44 -3.93 -7.12 13.78
C ARG A 44 -3.12 -7.34 15.07
N VAL A 45 -1.79 -7.41 14.98
CA VAL A 45 -0.90 -7.59 16.13
C VAL A 45 -0.96 -6.36 17.06
N VAL A 46 -0.93 -5.14 16.51
CA VAL A 46 -1.05 -3.89 17.27
C VAL A 46 -2.38 -3.88 18.04
N ARG A 47 -3.50 -4.15 17.36
CA ARG A 47 -4.83 -4.21 18.01
C ARG A 47 -4.87 -5.25 19.12
N ARG A 48 -4.30 -6.45 18.89
CA ARG A 48 -4.20 -7.50 19.92
C ARG A 48 -3.39 -7.02 21.12
N ASN A 49 -2.23 -6.43 20.90
CA ASN A 49 -1.37 -5.91 21.96
C ASN A 49 -2.06 -4.78 22.75
N LEU A 50 -2.78 -3.88 22.09
CA LEU A 50 -3.55 -2.82 22.78
C LEU A 50 -4.69 -3.38 23.63
N LEU A 51 -5.31 -4.49 23.21
CA LEU A 51 -6.32 -5.20 24.00
C LEU A 51 -5.69 -5.89 25.21
N GLU A 52 -4.57 -6.59 25.02
CA GLU A 52 -3.80 -7.23 26.11
C GLU A 52 -3.33 -6.20 27.15
N LYS A 53 -3.00 -4.98 26.70
CA LYS A 53 -2.57 -3.86 27.55
C LYS A 53 -3.71 -2.94 27.99
N ARG A 54 -4.99 -3.32 27.82
CA ARG A 54 -6.15 -2.48 28.19
C ARG A 54 -6.17 -2.03 29.65
N GLN A 55 -5.58 -2.82 30.55
CA GLN A 55 -5.52 -2.51 31.98
C GLN A 55 -4.37 -1.55 32.35
N THR A 56 -3.33 -1.47 31.50
CA THR A 56 -2.12 -0.67 31.75
C THR A 56 -2.04 0.58 30.87
N LEU A 57 -2.67 0.56 29.71
CA LEU A 57 -2.77 1.69 28.78
C LEU A 57 -4.16 2.32 28.89
N ASP A 58 -4.18 3.61 29.15
CA ASP A 58 -5.40 4.40 29.15
C ASP A 58 -6.07 4.40 27.76
N ALA A 59 -7.36 4.69 27.74
CA ALA A 59 -8.15 4.65 26.51
C ALA A 59 -7.66 5.65 25.46
N ARG A 60 -7.15 6.82 25.88
CA ARG A 60 -6.68 7.86 24.97
C ARG A 60 -5.41 7.44 24.26
N THR A 61 -4.41 6.94 24.99
CA THR A 61 -3.18 6.40 24.37
C THR A 61 -3.48 5.27 23.39
N ARG A 62 -4.42 4.38 23.70
CA ARG A 62 -4.82 3.30 22.77
C ARG A 62 -5.48 3.85 21.51
N LEU A 63 -6.30 4.89 21.63
CA LEU A 63 -6.93 5.55 20.50
C LEU A 63 -5.90 6.29 19.64
N ASP A 64 -4.93 6.97 20.25
CA ASP A 64 -3.85 7.67 19.54
C ASP A 64 -2.99 6.71 18.71
N VAL A 65 -2.69 5.52 19.23
CA VAL A 65 -1.96 4.48 18.49
C VAL A 65 -2.79 3.96 17.31
N LEU A 66 -4.10 3.73 17.50
CA LEU A 66 -4.98 3.29 16.41
C LEU A 66 -5.12 4.35 15.33
N ASN A 67 -5.25 5.62 15.70
CA ASN A 67 -5.30 6.75 14.76
C ASN A 67 -3.98 6.89 13.99
N SER A 68 -2.85 6.72 14.67
CA SER A 68 -1.53 6.75 14.03
C SER A 68 -1.38 5.61 13.02
N LEU A 69 -1.86 4.40 13.37
CA LEU A 69 -1.86 3.25 12.48
C LEU A 69 -2.73 3.48 11.24
N ALA A 70 -3.93 4.03 11.42
CA ALA A 70 -4.83 4.37 10.32
C ALA A 70 -4.20 5.42 9.40
N PHE A 71 -3.65 6.49 9.97
CA PHE A 71 -2.95 7.54 9.23
C PHE A 71 -1.77 6.98 8.40
N MET A 72 -0.96 6.10 8.98
CA MET A 72 0.15 5.46 8.26
C MET A 72 -0.33 4.58 7.10
N ARG A 73 -1.48 3.91 7.25
CA ARG A 73 -2.07 3.08 6.20
C ARG A 73 -2.57 3.93 5.03
N GLU A 74 -3.31 4.99 5.34
CA GLU A 74 -3.88 5.92 4.35
C GLU A 74 -2.79 6.60 3.52
N ASN A 75 -1.62 6.87 4.12
CA ASN A 75 -0.52 7.55 3.46
C ASN A 75 0.55 6.60 2.88
N MET A 76 0.34 5.29 2.91
CA MET A 76 1.29 4.33 2.35
C MET A 76 1.39 4.52 0.82
N PRO A 77 2.61 4.55 0.25
CA PRO A 77 2.77 4.62 -1.20
C PRO A 77 2.21 3.37 -1.88
N ILE A 78 1.59 3.57 -3.03
CA ILE A 78 1.12 2.49 -3.90
C ILE A 78 2.31 2.07 -4.78
N ASP A 79 2.54 0.77 -4.89
CA ASP A 79 3.74 0.22 -5.52
C ASP A 79 3.59 0.20 -7.06
N ASP A 80 4.45 0.94 -7.75
CA ASP A 80 4.43 1.09 -9.21
C ASP A 80 4.74 -0.19 -9.98
N VAL A 81 5.46 -1.13 -9.36
CA VAL A 81 5.87 -2.40 -9.98
C VAL A 81 4.86 -3.52 -9.69
N ALA A 82 3.84 -3.24 -8.86
CA ALA A 82 2.82 -4.19 -8.50
C ALA A 82 1.89 -4.55 -9.68
N THR A 83 1.26 -5.73 -9.62
CA THR A 83 0.21 -6.10 -10.57
C THR A 83 -1.00 -5.16 -10.44
N ALA A 84 -1.81 -5.03 -11.48
CA ALA A 84 -2.97 -4.15 -11.49
C ALA A 84 -3.92 -4.50 -10.32
N ALA A 85 -4.14 -5.78 -10.05
CA ALA A 85 -4.91 -6.25 -8.90
C ALA A 85 -4.32 -5.81 -7.56
N GLN A 86 -2.99 -5.82 -7.41
CA GLN A 86 -2.32 -5.35 -6.20
C GLN A 86 -2.42 -3.83 -6.05
N LYS A 87 -2.29 -3.07 -7.14
CA LYS A 87 -2.46 -1.61 -7.12
C LYS A 87 -3.88 -1.22 -6.70
N VAL A 88 -4.89 -1.90 -7.24
CA VAL A 88 -6.30 -1.72 -6.85
C VAL A 88 -6.51 -2.05 -5.37
N LYS A 89 -5.88 -3.11 -4.85
CA LYS A 89 -5.94 -3.46 -3.43
C LYS A 89 -5.31 -2.36 -2.57
N GLN A 90 -4.11 -1.91 -2.91
CA GLN A 90 -3.41 -0.85 -2.18
C GLN A 90 -4.19 0.47 -2.21
N LEU A 91 -4.78 0.82 -3.35
CA LEU A 91 -5.69 1.96 -3.48
C LEU A 91 -6.86 1.82 -2.51
N ALA A 92 -7.56 0.68 -2.51
CA ALA A 92 -8.64 0.44 -1.56
C ALA A 92 -8.17 0.60 -0.11
N ASP A 93 -7.07 -0.07 0.27
CA ASP A 93 -6.51 -0.01 1.61
C ASP A 93 -6.18 1.41 2.08
N SER A 94 -5.80 2.30 1.15
CA SER A 94 -5.52 3.72 1.44
C SER A 94 -6.77 4.59 1.60
N LEU A 95 -7.94 4.13 1.15
CA LEU A 95 -9.22 4.85 1.29
C LEU A 95 -9.92 4.59 2.65
N GLY A 96 -9.33 3.74 3.50
CA GLY A 96 -9.76 3.54 4.88
C GLY A 96 -10.04 2.08 5.24
N GLU A 97 -10.19 1.80 6.54
CA GLU A 97 -10.28 0.42 7.04
C GLU A 97 -11.54 -0.36 6.60
N ASN A 98 -12.59 0.34 6.18
CA ASN A 98 -13.86 -0.25 5.74
C ASN A 98 -13.96 -0.40 4.22
N SER A 99 -12.88 -0.15 3.48
CA SER A 99 -12.83 -0.39 2.05
C SER A 99 -12.77 -1.89 1.77
N ALA A 100 -13.55 -2.36 0.80
CA ALA A 100 -13.48 -3.73 0.30
C ALA A 100 -13.24 -3.72 -1.20
N VAL A 101 -12.41 -4.66 -1.68
CA VAL A 101 -12.25 -4.94 -3.11
C VAL A 101 -13.12 -6.13 -3.47
N ILE A 102 -14.04 -5.92 -4.41
CA ILE A 102 -14.95 -6.93 -4.93
C ILE A 102 -14.53 -7.21 -6.38
N PRO A 103 -14.09 -8.44 -6.70
CA PRO A 103 -13.79 -8.79 -8.09
C PRO A 103 -15.09 -8.83 -8.91
N SER A 104 -15.07 -8.28 -10.11
CA SER A 104 -16.19 -8.25 -11.04
C SER A 104 -15.77 -8.76 -12.42
N PRO A 105 -16.70 -9.23 -13.28
CA PRO A 105 -16.36 -9.65 -14.64
C PRO A 105 -15.72 -8.48 -15.40
N GLY A 106 -14.46 -8.64 -15.79
CA GLY A 106 -13.70 -7.61 -16.50
C GLY A 106 -13.07 -6.53 -15.61
N GLY A 107 -12.96 -6.73 -14.29
CA GLY A 107 -12.25 -5.79 -13.42
C GLY A 107 -12.48 -5.95 -11.92
N PHE A 108 -12.48 -4.81 -11.23
CA PHE A 108 -12.63 -4.72 -9.78
C PHE A 108 -13.56 -3.58 -9.38
N THR A 109 -14.24 -3.73 -8.25
CA THR A 109 -15.02 -2.68 -7.60
C THR A 109 -14.46 -2.44 -6.21
N ILE A 110 -14.01 -1.22 -5.93
CA ILE A 110 -13.69 -0.78 -4.58
C ILE A 110 -14.95 -0.19 -3.97
N LYS A 111 -15.34 -0.67 -2.80
CA LYS A 111 -16.50 -0.16 -2.05
C LYS A 111 -16.07 0.28 -0.66
N SER A 112 -16.24 1.56 -0.38
CA SER A 112 -16.06 2.21 0.92
C SER A 112 -17.39 2.87 1.32
N PRO A 113 -17.65 3.22 2.59
CA PRO A 113 -18.92 3.85 2.99
C PRO A 113 -19.29 5.08 2.16
N ASP A 114 -18.29 5.89 1.80
CA ASP A 114 -18.49 7.19 1.15
C ASP A 114 -18.04 7.23 -0.31
N VAL A 115 -17.41 6.17 -0.82
CA VAL A 115 -16.95 6.11 -2.22
C VAL A 115 -17.06 4.70 -2.79
N THR A 116 -17.51 4.61 -4.03
CA THR A 116 -17.47 3.39 -4.85
C THR A 116 -16.70 3.68 -6.12
N ILE A 117 -15.72 2.83 -6.45
CA ILE A 117 -14.88 2.95 -7.65
C ILE A 117 -15.00 1.64 -8.42
N GLU A 118 -15.54 1.69 -9.64
CA GLU A 118 -15.50 0.57 -10.59
C GLU A 118 -14.33 0.75 -11.56
N ILE A 119 -13.54 -0.30 -11.72
CA ILE A 119 -12.31 -0.30 -12.49
C ILE A 119 -12.40 -1.46 -13.49
N GLY A 120 -12.37 -1.14 -14.79
CA GLY A 120 -12.25 -2.12 -15.86
C GLY A 120 -10.79 -2.45 -16.13
N ILE A 121 -10.45 -3.74 -16.23
CA ILE A 121 -9.10 -4.22 -16.50
C ILE A 121 -9.14 -5.30 -17.60
N SER A 122 -8.25 -5.17 -18.58
CA SER A 122 -8.02 -6.15 -19.63
C SER A 122 -6.52 -6.34 -19.83
N GLU A 123 -6.03 -7.57 -19.72
CA GLU A 123 -4.60 -7.90 -19.92
C GLU A 123 -3.66 -6.99 -19.10
N GLU A 124 -3.96 -6.78 -17.81
CA GLU A 124 -3.25 -5.86 -16.89
C GLU A 124 -3.34 -4.36 -17.24
N ASN A 125 -4.09 -3.97 -18.28
CA ASN A 125 -4.33 -2.58 -18.64
C ASN A 125 -5.66 -2.08 -18.09
N PHE A 126 -5.65 -0.87 -17.50
CA PHE A 126 -6.86 -0.19 -17.06
C PHE A 126 -7.64 0.34 -18.26
N THR A 127 -8.87 -0.15 -18.47
CA THR A 127 -9.71 0.18 -19.64
C THR A 127 -10.83 1.15 -19.32
N ALA A 128 -11.35 1.13 -18.10
CA ALA A 128 -12.45 1.99 -17.66
C ALA A 128 -12.29 2.36 -16.18
N CYS A 129 -12.81 3.53 -15.79
CA CYS A 129 -12.94 3.94 -14.41
C CYS A 129 -14.26 4.69 -14.22
N LYS A 130 -15.03 4.28 -13.23
CA LYS A 130 -16.22 5.01 -12.79
C LYS A 130 -16.15 5.23 -11.30
N ILE A 131 -16.55 6.41 -10.84
CA ILE A 131 -16.53 6.76 -9.43
C ILE A 131 -17.93 7.25 -9.04
N GLY A 132 -18.35 6.93 -7.81
CA GLY A 132 -19.54 7.47 -7.19
C GLY A 132 -19.24 7.82 -5.74
N TYR A 133 -19.63 9.00 -5.32
CA TYR A 133 -19.39 9.52 -3.97
C TYR A 133 -20.69 9.59 -3.18
N PHE A 134 -20.65 9.33 -1.88
CA PHE A 134 -21.74 9.56 -0.92
C PHE A 134 -23.08 8.95 -1.37
N GLY A 135 -23.03 7.72 -1.91
CA GLY A 135 -24.21 6.98 -2.38
C GLY A 135 -24.77 7.46 -3.73
N GLN A 136 -24.12 8.41 -4.42
CA GLN A 136 -24.51 8.84 -5.75
C GLN A 136 -24.22 7.78 -6.82
N PRO A 137 -24.93 7.82 -7.96
CA PRO A 137 -24.66 6.94 -9.09
C PRO A 137 -23.21 7.08 -9.59
N LEU A 138 -22.69 5.98 -10.11
CA LEU A 138 -21.37 5.94 -10.74
C LEU A 138 -21.38 6.78 -12.02
N PHE A 139 -20.39 7.66 -12.16
CA PHE A 139 -20.13 8.43 -13.37
C PHE A 139 -18.76 8.08 -13.94
N ASP A 140 -18.60 8.23 -15.26
CA ASP A 140 -17.32 8.00 -15.92
C ASP A 140 -16.27 9.02 -15.43
N ALA A 141 -15.12 8.51 -14.99
CA ALA A 141 -14.03 9.30 -14.45
C ALA A 141 -12.79 9.18 -15.36
N PRO A 142 -12.76 9.92 -16.50
CA PRO A 142 -11.67 9.82 -17.47
C PRO A 142 -10.33 10.29 -16.87
N ASP A 143 -10.35 11.29 -16.00
CA ASP A 143 -9.15 11.80 -15.33
C ASP A 143 -8.56 10.75 -14.39
N ALA A 144 -9.40 10.07 -13.60
CA ALA A 144 -8.98 8.95 -12.76
C ALA A 144 -8.41 7.78 -13.58
N LEU A 145 -9.01 7.50 -14.74
CA LEU A 145 -8.50 6.49 -15.67
C LEU A 145 -7.12 6.89 -16.23
N ALA A 146 -6.90 8.17 -16.54
CA ALA A 146 -5.62 8.67 -17.01
C ALA A 146 -4.53 8.49 -15.94
N LEU A 147 -4.81 8.87 -14.70
CA LEU A 147 -3.88 8.68 -13.57
C LEU A 147 -3.51 7.20 -13.38
N MET A 148 -4.48 6.28 -13.41
CA MET A 148 -4.20 4.84 -13.31
C MET A 148 -3.34 4.31 -14.47
N LYS A 149 -3.53 4.83 -15.69
CA LYS A 149 -2.72 4.45 -16.86
C LYS A 149 -1.29 5.00 -16.79
N CYS A 150 -1.11 6.19 -16.21
CA CYS A 150 0.21 6.78 -15.97
C CYS A 150 0.95 6.17 -14.77
N GLY A 151 0.25 5.37 -13.95
CA GLY A 151 0.80 4.82 -12.70
C GLY A 151 0.70 5.77 -11.51
N GLU A 152 0.02 6.91 -11.65
CA GLU A 152 -0.11 7.96 -10.63
C GLU A 152 -1.24 7.64 -9.63
N PHE A 153 -1.18 6.44 -9.02
CA PHE A 153 -2.21 5.97 -8.08
C PHE A 153 -2.26 6.80 -6.79
N THR A 154 -1.12 7.34 -6.37
CA THR A 154 -1.01 8.23 -5.22
C THR A 154 -1.80 9.52 -5.44
N GLU A 155 -1.71 10.11 -6.65
CA GLU A 155 -2.47 11.31 -6.98
C GLU A 155 -3.97 11.03 -7.06
N LEU A 156 -4.35 9.88 -7.61
CA LEU A 156 -5.74 9.43 -7.60
C LEU A 156 -6.29 9.30 -6.17
N ARG A 157 -5.51 8.68 -5.28
CA ARG A 157 -5.87 8.56 -3.85
C ARG A 157 -6.07 9.94 -3.23
N ASP A 158 -5.14 10.87 -3.46
CA ASP A 158 -5.18 12.20 -2.86
C ASP A 158 -6.40 12.98 -3.35
N ALA A 159 -6.69 12.94 -4.66
CA ALA A 159 -7.88 13.55 -5.23
C ALA A 159 -9.19 12.96 -4.64
N VAL A 160 -9.26 11.64 -4.46
CA VAL A 160 -10.42 10.99 -3.82
C VAL A 160 -10.51 11.41 -2.35
N SER A 161 -9.39 11.45 -1.64
CA SER A 161 -9.33 11.82 -0.22
C SER A 161 -9.73 13.27 0.02
N ASP A 162 -9.34 14.19 -0.87
CA ASP A 162 -9.72 15.59 -0.84
C ASP A 162 -11.24 15.76 -1.01
N ILE A 163 -11.86 15.00 -1.92
CA ILE A 163 -13.32 15.01 -2.12
C ILE A 163 -14.02 14.44 -0.87
N LEU A 164 -13.51 13.35 -0.30
CA LEU A 164 -14.02 12.78 0.94
C LEU A 164 -13.88 13.75 2.13
N GLY A 165 -12.83 14.56 2.15
CA GLY A 165 -12.58 15.59 3.16
C GLY A 165 -13.38 16.88 2.96
N ALA A 166 -13.90 17.14 1.76
CA ALA A 166 -14.64 18.37 1.43
C ALA A 166 -16.05 18.42 2.04
N LEU A 167 -16.62 17.29 2.45
CA LEU A 167 -17.88 17.29 3.18
C LEU A 167 -17.63 17.54 4.68
N PRO A 168 -18.39 18.47 5.31
CA PRO A 168 -18.32 18.64 6.75
C PRO A 168 -18.73 17.33 7.43
N LYS A 169 -17.87 16.82 8.32
CA LYS A 169 -18.05 15.58 9.12
C LYS A 169 -19.23 15.64 10.12
N GLY A 170 -20.25 16.44 9.85
CA GLY A 170 -21.39 16.75 10.71
C GLY A 170 -22.76 16.33 10.18
N ILE A 171 -22.83 15.61 9.05
CA ILE A 171 -24.09 15.02 8.57
C ILE A 171 -23.86 13.53 8.37
N SER A 172 -23.73 12.80 9.47
CA SER A 172 -24.14 11.39 9.48
C SER A 172 -25.66 11.39 9.42
N MET A 173 -26.23 10.87 8.34
CA MET A 173 -27.57 10.26 8.44
C MET A 173 -27.47 8.91 9.14
#